data_AF-A0AAV3Y931-F1
#
_entry.id   AF-A0AAV3Y931-F1
#
_cell.length_a   1.000
_cell.length_b   1.000
_cell.length_c   1.000
_cell.angle_alpha   90.00
_cell.angle_beta   90.00
_cell.angle_gamma   90.00
#
_symmetry.space_group_name_H-M   'P 1'
#
loop_
_entity.id
_entity.type
_entity.pdbx_description
1 polymer ?
#
loop_
_entity_poly.entity_id
_entity_poly.type
_entity_poly.pdbx_seq_one_letter_code
_entity_poly.pdbx_strand_id
1 'polypeptide(L)'
;MAGVIGSVQAFNEADDSWIAYTERLEHFFVANDITSEEKKKAILLSSVGATTYKLVSNLVLPRKPGDVPYREIIEVVKAHHNPRPSTIVQRFKFNSRVRQPGESIGSILAMVATD
;
A
#
# COMPACT_ATOMS: atom_id res chain seq x y z
N MET A 1 -23.63 26.78 9.65
CA MET A 1 -22.50 25.88 9.94
C MET A 1 -22.93 24.49 9.50
N ALA A 2 -22.56 24.04 8.30
CA ALA A 2 -22.80 22.66 7.92
C ALA A 2 -21.88 21.78 8.79
N GLY A 3 -22.46 20.95 9.65
CA GLY A 3 -21.70 20.02 10.47
C GLY A 3 -21.05 18.96 9.59
N VAL A 4 -19.86 18.49 9.96
CA VAL A 4 -19.24 17.33 9.33
C VAL A 4 -20.14 16.12 9.56
N ILE A 5 -20.53 15.44 8.49
CA ILE A 5 -21.37 14.25 8.52
C ILE A 5 -20.46 13.02 8.62
N GLY A 6 -20.59 12.30 9.75
CA GLY A 6 -19.91 11.03 9.99
C GLY A 6 -18.48 11.15 10.54
N SER A 7 -17.83 10.00 10.73
CA SER A 7 -16.43 9.90 11.12
C SER A 7 -15.74 8.78 10.34
N VAL A 8 -14.45 8.96 10.05
CA VAL A 8 -13.62 7.94 9.43
C VAL A 8 -12.96 7.13 10.55
N GLN A 9 -13.15 5.81 10.53
CA GLN A 9 -12.48 4.89 11.44
C GLN A 9 -10.99 4.75 11.09
N ALA A 10 -10.15 4.45 12.07
CA ALA A 10 -8.73 4.25 11.82
C ALA A 10 -8.48 3.06 10.88
N PHE A 11 -7.41 3.14 10.10
CA PHE A 11 -7.00 2.03 9.26
C PHE A 11 -6.50 0.88 10.15
N ASN A 12 -7.00 -0.33 9.87
CA ASN A 12 -6.55 -1.56 10.48
C ASN A 12 -6.22 -2.58 9.40
N GLU A 13 -4.95 -2.95 9.28
CA GLU A 13 -4.47 -3.93 8.30
C GLU A 13 -5.06 -5.33 8.50
N ALA A 14 -5.57 -5.65 9.69
CA ALA A 14 -6.20 -6.94 9.97
C ALA A 14 -7.64 -7.03 9.44
N ASP A 15 -8.34 -5.89 9.37
CA ASP A 15 -9.78 -5.85 9.05
C ASP A 15 -10.04 -5.33 7.64
N ASP A 16 -9.14 -4.53 7.07
CA ASP A 16 -9.36 -3.85 5.80
C ASP A 16 -8.10 -3.72 4.94
N SER A 17 -8.30 -3.62 3.63
CA SER A 17 -7.23 -3.31 2.68
C SER A 17 -6.99 -1.80 2.61
N TRP A 18 -5.75 -1.40 2.31
CA TRP A 18 -5.43 0.02 2.09
C TRP A 18 -6.33 0.67 1.02
N ILE A 19 -6.66 -0.08 -0.03
CA ILE A 19 -7.51 0.40 -1.13
C ILE A 19 -8.92 0.74 -0.61
N ALA A 20 -9.57 -0.20 0.07
CA ALA A 20 -10.92 0.02 0.60
C ALA A 20 -10.95 1.12 1.69
N TYR A 21 -9.91 1.25 2.50
CA TYR A 21 -9.77 2.39 3.41
C TYR A 21 -9.74 3.73 2.65
N THR A 22 -8.95 3.83 1.57
CA THR A 22 -8.88 5.06 0.77
C THR A 22 -10.18 5.38 0.04
N GLU A 23 -10.93 4.36 -0.41
CA GLU A 23 -12.26 4.55 -1.01
C GLU A 23 -13.27 5.11 0.00
N ARG A 24 -13.28 4.57 1.23
CA ARG A 24 -14.11 5.12 2.32
C ARG A 24 -13.77 6.59 2.62
N LEU A 25 -12.48 6.93 2.58
CA LEU A 25 -12.00 8.29 2.78
C LEU A 25 -12.48 9.23 1.66
N GLU A 26 -12.42 8.79 0.39
CA GLU A 26 -12.94 9.58 -0.73
C GLU A 26 -14.45 9.80 -0.63
N HIS A 27 -15.23 8.79 -0.25
CA HIS A 27 -16.66 8.95 0.01
C HIS A 27 -16.93 9.97 1.13
N PHE A 28 -16.11 9.96 2.19
CA PHE A 28 -16.21 10.95 3.25
C PHE A 28 -15.93 12.37 2.74
N PHE A 29 -14.96 12.54 1.84
CA PHE A 29 -14.69 13.83 1.21
C PHE A 29 -15.83 14.32 0.33
N VAL A 30 -16.41 13.43 -0.49
CA VAL A 30 -17.56 13.75 -1.34
C VAL A 30 -18.78 14.14 -0.50
N ALA A 31 -19.08 13.39 0.57
CA ALA A 31 -20.22 13.65 1.43
C ALA A 31 -20.13 14.98 2.21
N ASN A 32 -18.92 15.52 2.38
CA ASN A 32 -18.66 16.74 3.15
C ASN A 32 -18.16 17.91 2.28
N ASP A 33 -18.25 17.80 0.94
CA ASP A 33 -17.79 18.80 -0.02
C ASP A 33 -16.31 19.23 0.20
N ILE A 34 -15.45 18.26 0.56
CA ILE A 34 -14.03 18.50 0.85
C ILE A 34 -13.23 18.40 -0.45
N THR A 35 -12.93 19.56 -1.03
CA THR A 35 -12.19 19.68 -2.30
C THR A 35 -10.72 20.06 -2.14
N SER A 36 -10.35 20.66 -1.01
CA SER A 36 -8.96 21.09 -0.74
C SER A 36 -8.05 19.89 -0.45
N GLU A 37 -7.00 19.74 -1.25
CA GLU A 37 -5.94 18.73 -1.05
C GLU A 37 -5.29 18.83 0.34
N GLU A 38 -5.14 20.04 0.89
CA GLU A 38 -4.60 20.23 2.23
C GLU A 38 -5.54 19.68 3.30
N LYS A 39 -6.86 19.89 3.15
CA LYS A 39 -7.86 19.30 4.04
C LYS A 39 -7.90 17.79 3.92
N LYS A 40 -7.88 17.24 2.70
CA LYS A 40 -7.83 15.79 2.47
C LYS A 40 -6.61 15.15 3.15
N LYS A 41 -5.43 15.74 2.96
CA LYS A 41 -4.19 15.33 3.62
C LYS A 41 -4.29 15.39 5.13
N ALA A 42 -4.77 16.51 5.68
CA ALA A 42 -4.91 16.67 7.12
C ALA A 42 -5.84 15.61 7.73
N ILE A 43 -6.97 15.35 7.08
CA ILE A 43 -7.93 14.33 7.51
C ILE A 43 -7.29 12.94 7.44
N LEU A 44 -6.65 12.57 6.32
CA LEU A 44 -5.92 11.31 6.20
C LEU A 44 -4.94 11.14 7.36
N LEU A 45 -4.02 12.10 7.56
CA LEU A 45 -2.98 11.99 8.58
C LEU A 45 -3.52 11.93 10.01
N SER A 46 -4.65 12.61 10.27
CA SER A 46 -5.32 12.57 11.58
C SER A 46 -6.14 11.29 11.83
N SER A 47 -6.67 10.67 10.77
CA SER A 47 -7.61 9.54 10.88
C SER A 47 -6.98 8.18 10.60
N VAL A 48 -5.82 8.10 9.93
CA VAL A 48 -5.20 6.83 9.51
C VAL A 48 -4.72 5.95 10.67
N GLY A 49 -4.61 6.50 11.87
CA GLY A 49 -4.15 5.80 13.07
C GLY A 49 -2.63 5.83 13.25
N ALA A 50 -2.18 5.60 14.49
CA ALA A 50 -0.80 5.83 14.90
C ALA A 50 0.21 4.93 14.17
N THR A 51 -0.11 3.65 13.97
CA THR A 51 0.77 2.66 13.32
C THR A 51 1.06 3.07 11.88
N THR A 52 0.01 3.36 11.12
CA THR A 52 0.11 3.76 9.71
C THR A 52 0.72 5.14 9.56
N TYR A 53 0.42 6.09 10.44
CA TYR A 53 1.07 7.40 10.45
C TYR A 53 2.60 7.27 10.64
N LYS A 54 3.05 6.37 11.54
CA LYS A 54 4.48 6.08 11.72
C LYS A 54 5.09 5.45 10.48
N LEU A 55 4.37 4.53 9.82
CA LEU A 55 4.79 3.95 8.53
C LEU A 55 4.97 5.05 7.47
N VAL A 56 3.96 5.91 7.26
CA VAL A 56 4.03 7.05 6.34
C VAL A 56 5.25 7.91 6.66
N SER A 57 5.45 8.25 7.94
CA SER A 57 6.58 9.06 8.40
C SER A 57 7.93 8.45 8.01
N ASN A 58 8.09 7.13 8.13
CA ASN A 58 9.31 6.44 7.74
C ASN A 58 9.50 6.42 6.22
N LEU A 59 8.41 6.25 5.46
CA LEU A 59 8.46 6.12 4.00
C LEU A 59 8.77 7.45 3.28
N VAL A 60 8.46 8.59 3.90
CA VAL A 60 8.64 9.91 3.28
C VAL A 60 9.91 10.64 3.72
N LEU A 61 10.78 10.00 4.52
CA LEU A 61 12.04 10.61 4.95
C LEU A 61 12.90 11.00 3.73
N PRO A 62 13.58 12.16 3.78
CA PRO A 62 13.75 13.09 4.92
C PRO A 62 12.64 14.14 5.10
N ARG A 63 11.54 14.07 4.31
CA ARG A 63 10.42 15.01 4.38
C ARG A 63 9.49 14.66 5.56
N LYS A 64 8.64 15.61 5.98
CA LYS A 64 7.56 15.31 6.95
C LYS A 64 6.29 14.89 6.19
N PRO A 65 5.44 14.01 6.75
CA PRO A 65 4.16 13.65 6.14
C PRO A 65 3.28 14.85 5.74
N GLY A 66 3.31 15.92 6.55
CA GLY A 66 2.58 17.15 6.27
C GLY A 66 3.08 17.92 5.04
N ASP A 67 4.32 17.71 4.63
CA ASP A 67 4.95 18.40 3.48
C ASP A 67 4.82 17.62 2.17
N VAL A 68 4.18 16.45 2.23
CA VAL A 68 4.01 15.51 1.11
C VAL A 68 2.57 15.65 0.59
N PRO A 69 2.34 15.70 -0.73
CA PRO A 69 0.99 15.79 -1.28
C PRO A 69 0.18 14.53 -0.97
N TYR A 70 -1.13 14.70 -0.76
CA TYR A 70 -2.06 13.62 -0.40
C TYR A 70 -1.90 12.40 -1.31
N ARG A 71 -1.91 12.62 -2.63
CA ARG A 71 -1.74 11.55 -3.63
C ARG A 71 -0.45 10.75 -3.46
N GLU A 72 0.67 11.42 -3.15
CA GLU A 72 1.96 10.73 -2.95
C GLU A 72 1.91 9.84 -1.70
N ILE A 73 1.27 10.30 -0.62
CA ILE A 73 1.08 9.49 0.60
C ILE A 73 0.29 8.21 0.29
N ILE A 74 -0.81 8.32 -0.46
CA ILE A 74 -1.66 7.18 -0.84
C ILE A 74 -0.86 6.14 -1.64
N GLU A 75 -0.08 6.59 -2.62
CA GLU A 75 0.70 5.71 -3.48
C GLU A 75 1.86 5.03 -2.75
N VAL A 76 2.55 5.75 -1.86
CA VAL A 76 3.70 5.22 -1.14
C VAL A 76 3.28 4.14 -0.14
N VAL A 77 2.14 4.33 0.55
CA VAL A 77 1.58 3.29 1.44
C VAL A 77 1.04 2.11 0.63
N LYS A 78 0.38 2.36 -0.50
CA LYS A 78 -0.08 1.29 -1.41
C LYS A 78 1.10 0.44 -1.92
N ALA A 79 2.21 1.07 -2.28
CA ALA A 79 3.42 0.39 -2.72
C ALA A 79 4.08 -0.43 -1.61
N HIS A 80 3.94 0.00 -0.34
CA HIS A 80 4.42 -0.76 0.81
C HIS A 80 3.61 -2.05 1.03
N HIS A 81 2.27 -1.98 0.94
CA HIS A 81 1.41 -3.17 1.06
C HIS A 81 1.46 -4.08 -0.16
N ASN A 82 1.83 -3.55 -1.33
CA ASN A 82 1.97 -4.31 -2.56
C ASN A 82 3.35 -4.07 -3.18
N PRO A 83 4.43 -4.58 -2.56
CA PRO A 83 5.77 -4.39 -3.08
C PRO A 83 5.82 -5.01 -4.47
N ARG A 84 6.12 -4.18 -5.48
CA ARG A 84 6.31 -4.65 -6.86
C ARG A 84 7.22 -5.88 -6.80
N PRO A 85 6.83 -7.04 -7.33
CA PRO A 85 7.72 -8.19 -7.35
C PRO A 85 8.92 -7.82 -8.21
N SER A 86 10.04 -7.49 -7.56
CA SER A 86 11.30 -7.30 -8.25
C SER A 86 11.65 -8.62 -8.94
N THR A 87 12.14 -8.55 -10.17
CA THR A 87 12.66 -9.71 -10.92
C THR A 87 13.69 -10.49 -10.07
N ILE A 88 14.35 -9.82 -9.13
CA ILE A 88 15.27 -10.41 -8.15
C ILE A 88 14.55 -11.34 -7.16
N VAL A 89 13.36 -10.99 -6.67
CA VAL A 89 12.56 -11.85 -5.77
C VAL A 89 11.99 -13.05 -6.53
N GLN A 90 11.63 -12.90 -7.81
CA GLN A 90 11.25 -14.03 -8.65
C GLN A 90 12.43 -14.95 -8.94
N ARG A 91 13.62 -14.42 -9.26
CA ARG A 91 14.85 -15.21 -9.38
C ARG A 91 15.23 -15.89 -8.09
N PHE A 92 15.07 -15.23 -6.94
CA PHE A 92 15.31 -15.84 -5.64
C PHE A 92 14.29 -16.96 -5.37
N LYS A 93 13.00 -16.76 -5.64
CA LYS A 93 11.98 -17.82 -5.55
C LYS A 93 12.22 -18.98 -6.52
N PHE A 94 12.76 -18.73 -7.71
CA PHE A 94 13.13 -19.77 -8.69
C PHE A 94 14.38 -20.54 -8.23
N ASN A 95 15.40 -19.84 -7.72
CA ASN A 95 16.66 -20.43 -7.29
C ASN A 95 16.59 -21.04 -5.87
N SER A 96 15.62 -20.62 -5.06
CA SER A 96 15.30 -21.16 -3.73
C SER A 96 14.22 -22.24 -3.76
N ARG A 97 13.63 -22.55 -4.93
CA ARG A 97 13.03 -23.88 -5.14
C ARG A 97 14.19 -24.87 -5.20
N VAL A 98 14.53 -25.36 -4.01
CA VAL A 98 15.31 -26.55 -3.69
C VAL A 98 15.47 -27.45 -4.92
N ARG A 99 16.69 -27.48 -5.48
CA ARG A 99 17.22 -28.69 -6.11
C ARG A 99 17.06 -29.80 -5.09
N GLN A 100 15.98 -30.57 -5.21
CA GLN A 100 15.83 -31.80 -4.46
C GLN A 100 16.99 -32.72 -4.88
N PRO A 101 17.75 -33.32 -3.94
CA PRO A 101 18.73 -34.33 -4.31
C PRO A 101 17.96 -35.53 -4.89
N GLY A 102 17.93 -35.66 -6.22
CA GLY A 102 17.22 -36.74 -6.91
C GLY A 102 16.41 -36.32 -8.15
N GLU A 103 16.34 -35.05 -8.54
CA GLU A 103 15.70 -34.68 -9.80
C GLU A 103 16.54 -35.15 -11.00
N SER A 104 15.99 -36.11 -11.75
CA SER A 104 16.53 -36.56 -13.03
C SER A 104 16.55 -35.42 -14.04
N ILE A 105 17.62 -35.34 -14.83
CA ILE A 105 17.84 -34.37 -15.92
C ILE A 105 16.63 -34.22 -16.87
N GLY A 106 15.75 -35.23 -16.93
CA GLY A 106 14.53 -35.21 -17.74
C GLY A 106 13.49 -34.14 -17.36
N SER A 107 13.42 -33.68 -16.10
CA SER A 107 12.44 -32.65 -15.69
C SER A 107 12.86 -31.22 -16.05
N ILE A 108 14.14 -30.99 -16.34
CA ILE A 108 14.68 -29.67 -16.71
C ILE A 108 14.35 -29.33 -18.17
N LEU A 109 14.29 -30.32 -19.07
CA LEU A 109 14.08 -30.07 -20.50
C LEU A 109 12.62 -29.72 -20.87
N ALA A 110 11.64 -30.10 -20.03
CA ALA A 110 10.23 -29.83 -20.31
C ALA A 110 9.81 -28.36 -20.10
N MET A 111 10.57 -27.56 -19.35
CA MET A 111 10.26 -26.13 -19.13
C MET A 111 10.91 -25.18 -20.15
N VAL A 112 11.82 -25.66 -21.00
CA VAL A 112 12.48 -24.83 -22.02
C VAL A 112 11.79 -24.93 -23.39
N ALA A 113 10.91 -25.92 -23.59
CA ALA A 113 10.33 -26.24 -24.90
C ALA A 113 8.92 -25.66 -25.17
N THR A 114 8.41 -24.78 -24.32
CA THR A 114 7.18 -24.01 -24.59
C THR A 114 7.45 -22.53 -24.38
N ASP A 115 8.29 -21.99 -25.25
CA ASP A 115 8.28 -20.59 -25.70
C ASP A 115 7.73 -20.56 -27.12
#